data_AF-A0A7J4KBA8-F1
#
_entry.id   AF-A0A7J4KBA8-F1
#
_cell.length_a   1.000
_cell.length_b   1.000
_cell.length_c   1.000
_cell.angle_alpha   90.00
_cell.angle_beta   90.00
_cell.angle_gamma   90.00
#
_symmetry.space_group_name_H-M   'P 1'
#
loop_
_entity.id
_entity.type
_entity.pdbx_description
1 polymer ?
#
loop_
_entity_poly.entity_id
_entity_poly.type
_entity_poly.pdbx_seq_one_letter_code
_entity_poly.pdbx_strand_id
1 'polypeptide(L)'
;MLRFAVLGHLATTSGKFSLSDMPGGAGRMDILCRCVNASLFLSHGMRRDVEVYLVLLGPPDPPKTVLFPGKTVRYLSPDERSSGSLIQKALAQPVSEEFRETTPGVFVRRGGLPELLAEYPFVLLDESGTDIRTVSLLPDNYLLSDHLNLNAQEVAAVAGMPVFSVGPLALHADHTLTVLLNEHDRRAA
;
A
#
# COMPACT_ATOMS: atom_id res chain seq x y z
N MET A 1 11.25 -10.93 -1.40
CA MET A 1 10.64 -9.91 -0.52
C MET A 1 9.67 -9.17 -1.42
N LEU A 2 8.37 -9.28 -1.14
CA LEU A 2 7.33 -8.63 -1.92
C LEU A 2 7.05 -7.24 -1.37
N ARG A 3 6.86 -6.26 -2.24
CA ARG A 3 6.55 -4.87 -1.86
C ARG A 3 5.29 -4.40 -2.57
N PHE A 4 4.40 -3.79 -1.80
CA PHE A 4 3.18 -3.17 -2.32
C PHE A 4 3.19 -1.69 -1.97
N ALA A 5 3.12 -0.82 -2.97
CA ALA A 5 2.94 0.62 -2.80
C ALA A 5 1.51 1.00 -3.22
N VAL A 6 0.69 1.45 -2.27
CA VAL A 6 -0.70 1.85 -2.50
C VAL A 6 -0.81 3.37 -2.42
N LEU A 7 -1.29 4.01 -3.49
CA LEU A 7 -1.51 5.45 -3.52
C LEU A 7 -2.89 5.81 -2.95
N GLY A 8 -2.92 6.43 -1.77
CA GLY A 8 -4.12 6.98 -1.15
C GLY A 8 -4.29 8.46 -1.50
N HIS A 9 -5.02 8.74 -2.58
CA HIS A 9 -5.15 10.09 -3.15
C HIS A 9 -5.80 11.08 -2.21
N LEU A 10 -6.82 10.62 -1.46
CA LEU A 10 -7.55 11.46 -0.51
C LEU A 10 -7.13 11.19 0.95
N ALA A 11 -6.31 10.16 1.17
CA ALA A 11 -5.96 9.69 2.51
C ALA A 11 -5.25 10.79 3.30
N THR A 12 -5.83 11.17 4.44
CA THR A 12 -5.31 12.30 5.22
C THR A 12 -3.89 12.06 5.72
N THR A 13 -3.11 13.12 5.78
CA THR A 13 -1.71 13.13 6.26
C THR A 13 -1.59 13.64 7.69
N SER A 14 -2.71 13.73 8.40
CA SER A 14 -2.81 14.12 9.81
C SER A 14 -3.30 12.95 10.66
N GLY A 15 -2.73 12.74 11.85
CA GLY A 15 -3.26 11.78 12.83
C GLY A 15 -4.60 12.20 13.48
N LYS A 16 -5.17 13.34 13.09
CA LYS A 16 -6.43 13.88 13.64
C LYS A 16 -7.64 13.47 12.80
N PHE A 17 -7.91 12.17 12.70
CA PHE A 17 -9.12 11.63 12.05
C PHE A 17 -9.86 10.64 12.95
N SER A 18 -11.14 10.38 12.67
CA SER A 18 -11.94 9.42 13.43
C SER A 18 -11.78 8.00 12.89
N LEU A 19 -11.50 7.04 13.77
CA LEU A 19 -11.53 5.61 13.44
C LEU A 19 -12.95 5.08 13.17
N SER A 20 -14.01 5.85 13.50
CA SER A 20 -15.38 5.51 13.15
C SER A 20 -15.82 6.05 11.78
N ASP A 21 -15.00 6.89 11.14
CA ASP A 21 -15.29 7.50 9.83
C ASP A 21 -14.02 7.53 8.95
N MET A 22 -13.44 6.35 8.76
CA MET A 22 -12.29 6.15 7.87
C MET A 22 -12.62 6.38 6.39
N PRO A 23 -13.82 6.01 5.88
CA PRO A 23 -14.18 6.29 4.50
C PRO A 23 -14.36 7.79 4.22
N GLY A 24 -15.06 8.51 5.09
CA GLY A 24 -15.36 9.93 4.90
C GLY A 24 -14.22 10.83 5.38
N GLY A 25 -14.21 11.14 6.67
CA GLY A 25 -13.33 12.13 7.28
C GLY A 25 -11.82 11.82 7.22
N ALA A 26 -11.43 10.57 6.98
CA ALA A 26 -10.02 10.19 6.78
C ALA A 26 -9.62 10.03 5.30
N GLY A 27 -10.54 10.28 4.36
CA GLY A 27 -10.27 10.25 2.92
C GLY A 27 -10.00 8.85 2.39
N ARG A 28 -10.96 7.94 2.57
CA ARG A 28 -10.87 6.53 2.13
C ARG A 28 -9.72 5.74 2.75
N MET A 29 -9.36 6.06 3.99
CA MET A 29 -8.37 5.31 4.76
C MET A 29 -8.77 3.83 4.96
N ASP A 30 -10.07 3.52 4.87
CA ASP A 30 -10.59 2.16 4.90
C ASP A 30 -9.99 1.27 3.80
N ILE A 31 -9.77 1.80 2.59
CA ILE A 31 -9.13 1.07 1.49
C ILE A 31 -7.69 0.68 1.87
N LEU A 32 -6.92 1.64 2.37
CA LEU A 32 -5.52 1.42 2.72
C LEU A 32 -5.40 0.40 3.86
N CYS A 33 -6.32 0.44 4.82
CA CYS A 33 -6.42 -0.54 5.89
C CYS A 33 -6.71 -1.95 5.35
N ARG A 34 -7.66 -2.10 4.42
CA ARG A 34 -7.91 -3.39 3.77
C ARG A 34 -6.72 -3.88 2.97
N CYS A 35 -5.98 -2.98 2.30
CA CYS A 35 -4.76 -3.34 1.58
C CYS A 35 -3.68 -3.90 2.53
N VAL A 36 -3.46 -3.27 3.69
CA VAL A 36 -2.56 -3.80 4.74
C VAL A 36 -3.03 -5.19 5.17
N ASN A 37 -4.32 -5.36 5.41
CA ASN A 37 -4.86 -6.64 5.88
C ASN A 37 -4.70 -7.76 4.84
N ALA A 38 -5.13 -7.51 3.60
CA ALA A 38 -5.02 -8.43 2.49
C ALA A 38 -3.56 -8.82 2.17
N SER A 39 -2.64 -7.87 2.38
CA SER A 39 -1.22 -8.10 2.10
C SER A 39 -0.50 -8.92 3.15
N LEU A 40 -0.87 -8.78 4.43
CA LEU A 40 -0.07 -9.32 5.52
C LEU A 40 -0.66 -10.59 6.14
N PHE A 41 -1.98 -10.69 6.29
CA PHE A 41 -2.55 -11.77 7.10
C PHE A 41 -2.74 -13.09 6.33
N LEU A 42 -2.47 -14.18 7.04
CA LEU A 42 -2.90 -15.54 6.73
C LEU A 42 -3.80 -16.03 7.88
N SER A 43 -4.48 -17.16 7.70
CA SER A 43 -5.38 -17.70 8.72
C SER A 43 -4.71 -17.95 10.08
N HIS A 44 -3.46 -18.42 10.08
CA HIS A 44 -2.71 -18.77 11.29
C HIS A 44 -1.36 -18.06 11.35
N GLY A 45 -1.22 -16.93 10.67
CA GLY A 45 0.07 -16.25 10.60
C GLY A 45 0.03 -14.95 9.83
N MET A 46 1.23 -14.48 9.52
CA MET A 46 1.46 -13.25 8.78
C MET A 46 2.60 -13.48 7.81
N ARG A 47 2.48 -12.96 6.59
CA ARG A 47 3.55 -12.95 5.59
C ARG A 47 4.70 -12.10 6.10
N ARG A 48 5.82 -12.74 6.45
CA ARG A 48 7.00 -12.07 7.03
C ARG A 48 7.93 -11.47 5.98
N ASP A 49 7.66 -11.75 4.72
CA ASP A 49 8.40 -11.40 3.52
C ASP A 49 7.63 -10.40 2.63
N VAL A 50 6.67 -9.68 3.22
CA VAL A 50 5.89 -8.62 2.57
C VAL A 50 6.12 -7.27 3.27
N GLU A 51 6.28 -6.21 2.49
CA GLU A 51 6.27 -4.82 2.93
C GLU A 51 5.14 -4.05 2.24
N VAL A 52 4.35 -3.30 3.02
CA VAL A 52 3.27 -2.47 2.51
C VAL A 52 3.60 -1.01 2.74
N TYR A 53 3.75 -0.26 1.67
CA TYR A 53 3.95 1.19 1.64
C TYR A 53 2.62 1.86 1.30
N LEU A 54 2.14 2.71 2.19
CA LEU A 54 0.96 3.52 1.98
C LEU A 54 1.43 4.94 1.68
N VAL A 55 1.20 5.44 0.47
CA VAL A 55 1.53 6.81 0.08
C VAL A 55 0.28 7.66 0.27
N LEU A 56 0.33 8.59 1.21
CA LEU A 56 -0.80 9.43 1.60
C LEU A 56 -0.65 10.81 0.95
N LEU A 57 -1.63 11.17 0.13
CA LEU A 57 -1.62 12.38 -0.70
C LEU A 57 -2.69 13.39 -0.29
N GLY A 58 -3.55 13.04 0.67
CA GLY A 58 -4.59 13.92 1.18
C GLY A 58 -4.05 15.03 2.10
N PRO A 59 -4.87 16.08 2.33
CA PRO A 59 -4.54 17.18 3.23
C PRO A 59 -4.32 16.70 4.69
N PRO A 60 -3.67 17.52 5.54
CA PRO A 60 -3.23 18.90 5.30
C PRO A 60 -1.78 19.05 4.83
N ASP A 61 -0.97 18.00 4.89
CA ASP A 61 0.48 18.07 4.74
C ASP A 61 1.03 16.86 3.94
N PRO A 62 0.59 16.68 2.68
CA PRO A 62 1.12 15.64 1.80
C PRO A 62 2.48 16.04 1.18
N PRO A 63 3.26 15.05 0.71
CA PRO A 63 3.06 13.61 0.86
C PRO A 63 3.68 13.05 2.15
N LYS A 64 3.08 11.98 2.68
CA LYS A 64 3.70 11.13 3.71
C LYS A 64 3.60 9.67 3.28
N THR A 65 4.57 8.86 3.67
CA THR A 65 4.53 7.41 3.43
C THR A 65 4.59 6.66 4.76
N VAL A 66 3.65 5.74 4.96
CA VAL A 66 3.62 4.82 6.11
C VAL A 66 4.00 3.43 5.64
N LEU A 67 4.92 2.78 6.34
CA LEU A 67 5.42 1.45 6.01
C LEU A 67 5.03 0.43 7.09
N PHE A 68 4.42 -0.66 6.65
CA PHE A 68 4.12 -1.87 7.40
C PHE A 68 4.97 -3.05 6.88
N PRO A 69 6.13 -3.33 7.49
CA PRO A 69 6.92 -4.53 7.22
C PRO A 69 6.36 -5.73 8.01
N GLY A 70 5.90 -6.76 7.30
CA GLY A 70 5.35 -7.98 7.91
C GLY A 70 6.34 -8.70 8.84
N LYS A 71 7.64 -8.53 8.59
CA LYS A 71 8.72 -9.07 9.44
C LYS A 71 8.66 -8.56 10.89
N THR A 72 8.37 -7.28 11.10
CA THR A 72 8.55 -6.63 12.42
C THR A 72 7.28 -6.04 13.01
N VAL A 73 6.22 -5.82 12.22
CA VAL A 73 4.96 -5.23 12.70
C VAL A 73 4.37 -6.01 13.89
N ARG A 74 3.92 -5.27 14.90
CA ARG A 74 3.22 -5.78 16.09
C ARG A 74 1.93 -5.01 16.34
N TYR A 75 1.07 -5.56 17.20
CA TYR A 75 -0.21 -4.96 17.60
C TYR A 75 -1.18 -4.70 16.44
N LEU A 76 -0.96 -5.39 15.31
CA LEU A 76 -1.83 -5.38 14.15
C LEU A 76 -2.75 -6.61 14.23
N SER A 77 -4.05 -6.38 14.05
CA SER A 77 -5.11 -7.38 13.93
C SER A 77 -5.75 -7.29 12.54
N PRO A 78 -6.38 -8.37 12.02
CA PRO A 78 -6.96 -8.41 10.68
C PRO A 78 -8.31 -7.67 10.59
N ASP A 79 -8.38 -6.46 11.14
CA ASP A 79 -9.52 -5.56 11.10
C ASP A 79 -9.05 -4.16 10.70
N GLU A 80 -9.91 -3.37 10.06
CA GLU A 80 -9.52 -2.04 9.56
C GLU A 80 -9.17 -1.05 10.69
N ARG A 81 -9.78 -1.22 11.88
CA ARG A 81 -9.61 -0.30 12.99
C ARG A 81 -8.22 -0.42 13.61
N SER A 82 -7.66 -1.63 13.65
CA SER A 82 -6.31 -1.91 14.12
C SER A 82 -5.26 -1.21 13.25
N SER A 83 -5.26 -1.45 11.93
CA SER A 83 -4.38 -0.75 10.99
C SER A 83 -4.60 0.76 11.02
N GLY A 84 -5.87 1.20 11.03
CA GLY A 84 -6.23 2.62 11.11
C GLY A 84 -5.67 3.30 12.36
N SER A 85 -5.70 2.62 13.52
CA SER A 85 -5.11 3.13 14.77
C SER A 85 -3.59 3.26 14.69
N LEU A 86 -2.90 2.31 14.04
CA LEU A 86 -1.46 2.38 13.83
C LEU A 86 -1.08 3.51 12.87
N ILE A 87 -1.82 3.68 11.77
CA ILE A 87 -1.65 4.81 10.84
C ILE A 87 -1.87 6.14 11.57
N GLN A 88 -2.95 6.25 12.36
CA GLN A 88 -3.26 7.44 13.15
C GLN A 88 -2.10 7.82 14.08
N LYS A 89 -1.53 6.85 14.80
CA LYS A 89 -0.37 7.05 15.69
C LYS A 89 0.87 7.46 14.89
N ALA A 90 1.11 6.84 13.74
CA ALA A 90 2.23 7.16 12.88
C ALA A 90 2.18 8.61 12.38
N LEU A 91 1.01 9.05 11.91
CA LEU A 91 0.77 10.41 11.41
C LEU A 91 0.73 11.49 12.50
N ALA A 92 0.63 11.11 13.78
CA ALA A 92 0.71 12.02 14.92
C ALA A 92 2.16 12.37 15.30
N GLN A 93 3.16 11.65 14.75
CA GLN A 93 4.57 11.89 15.02
C GLN A 93 5.17 12.89 14.02
N PRO A 94 6.20 13.66 14.41
CA PRO A 94 7.02 14.43 13.48
C PRO A 94 7.67 13.51 12.45
N VAL A 95 7.65 13.91 11.18
CA VAL A 95 8.22 13.17 10.06
C VAL A 95 9.52 13.78 9.56
N SER A 96 10.47 12.93 9.16
CA SER A 96 11.71 13.26 8.44
C SER A 96 11.70 12.61 7.07
N GLU A 97 12.67 12.92 6.21
CA GLU A 97 12.85 12.23 4.92
C GLU A 97 13.22 10.74 5.11
N GLU A 98 13.92 10.41 6.20
CA GLU A 98 14.17 9.03 6.59
C GLU A 98 12.97 8.40 7.31
N PHE A 99 12.79 7.09 7.13
CA PHE A 99 11.79 6.32 7.86
C PHE A 99 12.10 6.28 9.35
N ARG A 100 11.13 6.74 10.14
CA ARG A 100 11.17 6.69 11.60
C ARG A 100 10.15 5.69 12.12
N GLU A 101 10.56 4.83 13.03
CA GLU A 101 9.66 3.93 13.74
C GLU A 101 8.77 4.72 14.72
N THR A 102 7.46 4.46 14.69
CA THR A 102 6.45 5.17 15.50
C THR A 102 5.79 4.29 16.52
N THR A 103 5.50 3.05 16.11
CA THR A 103 5.08 1.94 16.96
C THR A 103 5.85 0.71 16.49
N PRO A 104 5.99 -0.35 17.32
CA PRO A 104 6.84 -1.49 16.95
C PRO A 104 6.50 -2.09 15.59
N GLY A 105 7.41 -1.91 14.64
CA GLY A 105 7.28 -2.30 13.24
C GLY A 105 6.28 -1.50 12.42
N VAL A 106 6.08 -0.21 12.70
CA VAL A 106 5.35 0.73 11.83
C VAL A 106 6.16 2.00 11.69
N PHE A 107 6.46 2.36 10.45
CA PHE A 107 7.36 3.47 10.12
C PHE A 107 6.64 4.56 9.36
N VAL A 108 7.09 5.80 9.51
CA VAL A 108 6.58 6.95 8.74
C VAL A 108 7.73 7.81 8.26
N ARG A 109 7.56 8.43 7.10
CA ARG A 109 8.44 9.48 6.58
C ARG A 109 7.66 10.56 5.83
N ARG A 110 8.33 11.69 5.58
CA ARG A 110 7.99 12.63 4.51
C ARG A 110 8.57 12.10 3.21
N GLY A 111 7.76 12.11 2.15
CA GLY A 111 8.09 11.54 0.85
C GLY A 111 6.89 10.79 0.28
N GLY A 112 6.83 10.69 -1.04
CA GLY A 112 5.72 10.09 -1.77
C GLY A 112 6.20 9.12 -2.83
N LEU A 113 5.56 9.17 -3.98
CA LEU A 113 5.85 8.27 -5.10
C LEU A 113 7.29 8.42 -5.64
N PRO A 114 7.82 9.62 -5.93
CA PRO A 114 9.17 9.76 -6.51
C PRO A 114 10.26 9.12 -5.66
N GLU A 115 10.22 9.29 -4.34
CA GLU A 115 11.21 8.72 -3.42
C GLU A 115 11.13 7.19 -3.42
N LEU A 116 9.92 6.60 -3.45
CA LEU A 116 9.76 5.14 -3.53
C LEU A 116 10.26 4.57 -4.87
N LEU A 117 10.00 5.26 -5.97
CA LEU A 117 10.44 4.83 -7.30
C LEU A 117 11.98 4.89 -7.47
N ALA A 118 12.65 5.76 -6.71
CA ALA A 118 14.10 5.81 -6.68
C ALA A 118 14.74 4.65 -5.89
N GLU A 119 14.00 4.06 -4.96
CA GLU A 119 14.49 2.98 -4.08
C GLU A 119 14.26 1.58 -4.66
N TYR A 120 13.11 1.36 -5.31
CA TYR A 120 12.73 0.04 -5.79
C TYR A 120 12.17 0.10 -7.22
N PRO A 121 12.50 -0.90 -8.06
CA PRO A 121 11.92 -1.02 -9.39
C PRO A 121 10.49 -1.56 -9.27
N PHE A 122 9.51 -0.67 -9.23
CA PHE A 122 8.09 -0.99 -9.21
C PHE A 122 7.53 -1.29 -10.60
N VAL A 123 6.53 -2.16 -10.65
CA VAL A 123 5.63 -2.35 -11.80
C VAL A 123 4.25 -1.81 -11.44
N LEU A 124 3.48 -1.36 -12.43
CA LEU A 124 2.11 -0.88 -12.22
C LEU A 124 1.11 -2.03 -12.30
N LEU A 125 0.15 -2.07 -11.38
CA LEU A 125 -1.03 -2.92 -11.49
C LEU A 125 -2.19 -2.12 -12.08
N ASP A 126 -2.73 -2.59 -13.20
CA ASP A 126 -3.83 -1.97 -13.94
C ASP A 126 -4.52 -3.06 -14.79
N GLU A 127 -5.84 -2.99 -14.95
CA GLU A 127 -6.59 -4.02 -15.71
C GLU A 127 -6.18 -4.10 -17.18
N SER A 128 -5.61 -3.03 -17.75
CA SER A 128 -5.10 -2.99 -19.14
C SER A 128 -3.72 -3.65 -19.32
N GLY A 129 -3.09 -4.07 -18.22
CA GLY A 129 -1.77 -4.70 -18.23
C GLY A 129 -1.74 -6.14 -18.74
N THR A 130 -0.53 -6.70 -18.81
CA THR A 130 -0.33 -8.12 -19.16
C THR A 130 -0.81 -9.01 -18.01
N ASP A 131 -1.63 -10.02 -18.30
CA ASP A 131 -2.13 -10.94 -17.26
C ASP A 131 -0.95 -11.65 -16.57
N ILE A 132 -0.88 -11.52 -15.24
CA ILE A 132 0.18 -12.12 -14.41
C ILE A 132 0.31 -13.63 -14.62
N ARG A 133 -0.76 -14.34 -14.99
CA ARG A 133 -0.74 -15.80 -15.24
C ARG A 133 -0.06 -16.18 -16.54
N THR A 134 0.14 -15.23 -17.46
CA THR A 134 0.75 -15.49 -18.77
C THR A 134 2.26 -15.26 -18.79
N VAL A 135 2.81 -14.58 -17.78
CA VAL A 135 4.24 -14.26 -17.71
C VAL A 135 5.05 -15.37 -17.04
N SER A 136 6.29 -15.55 -17.50
CA SER A 136 7.19 -16.58 -16.99
C SER A 136 7.68 -16.30 -15.56
N LEU A 137 7.93 -15.03 -15.24
CA LEU A 137 8.41 -14.61 -13.93
C LEU A 137 7.56 -13.45 -13.41
N LEU A 138 7.14 -13.55 -12.14
CA LEU A 138 6.44 -12.47 -11.47
C LEU A 138 7.44 -11.43 -10.93
N PRO A 139 7.10 -10.13 -11.01
CA PRO A 139 7.84 -9.09 -10.30
C PRO A 139 7.76 -9.24 -8.78
N ASP A 140 8.58 -8.46 -8.05
CA ASP A 140 8.57 -8.43 -6.59
C ASP A 140 7.98 -7.13 -6.00
N ASN A 141 7.98 -6.03 -6.75
CA ASN A 141 7.52 -4.72 -6.26
C ASN A 141 6.39 -4.19 -7.14
N TYR A 142 5.23 -3.95 -6.53
CA TYR A 142 4.00 -3.57 -7.22
C TYR A 142 3.45 -2.25 -6.70
N LEU A 143 3.08 -1.37 -7.63
CA LEU A 143 2.42 -0.10 -7.39
C LEU A 143 0.97 -0.20 -7.85
N LEU A 144 0.04 0.27 -7.03
CA LEU A 144 -1.37 0.36 -7.39
C LEU A 144 -2.03 1.60 -6.80
N SER A 145 -3.07 2.06 -7.49
CA SER A 145 -3.91 3.16 -7.05
C SER A 145 -4.96 2.70 -6.02
N ASP A 146 -5.63 3.65 -5.38
CA ASP A 146 -6.78 3.39 -4.52
C ASP A 146 -8.09 3.21 -5.34
N HIS A 147 -9.04 4.12 -5.20
CA HIS A 147 -10.32 4.13 -5.91
C HIS A 147 -10.36 5.21 -6.99
N LEU A 148 -9.33 6.04 -7.08
CA LEU A 148 -9.17 7.06 -8.12
C LEU A 148 -8.13 6.60 -9.13
N ASN A 149 -8.20 7.14 -10.34
CA ASN A 149 -7.13 6.94 -11.32
C ASN A 149 -5.94 7.82 -10.96
N LEU A 150 -4.76 7.41 -11.43
CA LEU A 150 -3.54 8.22 -11.35
C LEU A 150 -3.77 9.60 -11.98
N ASN A 151 -3.28 10.64 -11.31
CA ASN A 151 -3.27 11.99 -11.85
C ASN A 151 -2.15 12.17 -12.89
N ALA A 152 -2.13 13.31 -13.57
CA ALA A 152 -1.17 13.57 -14.65
C ALA A 152 0.30 13.49 -14.20
N GLN A 153 0.63 13.89 -12.97
CA GLN A 153 1.99 13.82 -12.44
C GLN A 153 2.39 12.37 -12.15
N GLU A 154 1.48 11.58 -11.59
CA GLU A 154 1.71 10.16 -11.32
C GLU A 154 1.82 9.36 -12.62
N VAL A 155 0.94 9.60 -13.60
CA VAL A 155 1.03 9.00 -14.94
C VAL A 155 2.39 9.28 -15.58
N ALA A 156 2.89 10.51 -15.47
CA ALA A 156 4.23 10.85 -15.96
C ALA A 156 5.34 10.13 -15.17
N ALA A 157 5.20 9.99 -13.85
CA ALA A 157 6.17 9.31 -12.99
C ALA A 157 6.25 7.79 -13.24
N VAL A 158 5.13 7.16 -13.62
CA VAL A 158 5.07 5.73 -13.94
C VAL A 158 5.22 5.43 -15.43
N ALA A 159 5.46 6.45 -16.25
CA ALA A 159 5.59 6.30 -17.69
C ALA A 159 6.73 5.33 -18.03
N GLY A 160 6.41 4.30 -18.81
CA GLY A 160 7.37 3.27 -19.21
C GLY A 160 7.56 2.13 -18.20
N MET A 161 6.88 2.15 -17.05
CA MET A 161 6.83 0.98 -16.17
C MET A 161 6.09 -0.17 -16.83
N PRO A 162 6.55 -1.42 -16.66
CA PRO A 162 5.75 -2.58 -17.00
C PRO A 162 4.40 -2.56 -16.27
N VAL A 163 3.34 -2.91 -16.99
CA VAL A 163 1.97 -2.90 -16.48
C VAL A 163 1.42 -4.33 -16.47
N PHE A 164 0.91 -4.76 -15.34
CA PHE A 164 0.38 -6.11 -15.12
C PHE A 164 -1.08 -6.07 -14.66
N SER A 165 -1.85 -7.06 -15.10
CA SER A 165 -3.25 -7.23 -14.75
C SER A 165 -3.45 -8.52 -13.95
N VAL A 166 -4.35 -8.49 -12.97
CA VAL A 166 -4.79 -9.68 -12.23
C VAL A 166 -6.08 -10.28 -12.79
N GLY A 167 -6.66 -9.65 -13.81
CA GLY A 167 -7.91 -10.07 -14.43
C GLY A 167 -8.59 -8.95 -15.22
N PRO A 168 -9.66 -9.28 -15.95
CA PRO A 168 -10.30 -8.35 -16.91
C PRO A 168 -11.21 -7.30 -16.26
N LEU A 169 -11.46 -7.37 -14.95
CA LEU A 169 -12.32 -6.44 -14.24
C LEU A 169 -11.49 -5.54 -13.33
N ALA A 170 -11.86 -4.26 -13.26
CA ALA A 170 -11.32 -3.34 -12.28
C ALA A 170 -11.74 -3.77 -10.86
N LEU A 171 -10.78 -4.25 -10.08
CA LEU A 171 -10.99 -4.70 -8.71
C LEU A 171 -10.65 -3.60 -7.71
N HIS A 172 -11.19 -3.69 -6.49
CA HIS A 172 -10.65 -2.91 -5.38
C HIS A 172 -9.20 -3.31 -5.10
N ALA A 173 -8.39 -2.34 -4.69
CA ALA A 173 -6.95 -2.52 -4.48
C ALA A 173 -6.61 -3.73 -3.58
N ASP A 174 -7.35 -3.96 -2.50
CA ASP A 174 -7.16 -5.09 -1.60
C ASP A 174 -7.50 -6.45 -2.24
N HIS A 175 -8.49 -6.49 -3.13
CA HIS A 175 -8.81 -7.70 -3.91
C HIS A 175 -7.69 -7.99 -4.94
N THR A 176 -7.18 -6.95 -5.60
CA THR A 176 -6.02 -7.08 -6.52
C THR A 176 -4.83 -7.71 -5.81
N LEU A 177 -4.51 -7.22 -4.61
CA LEU A 177 -3.43 -7.76 -3.78
C LEU A 177 -3.69 -9.22 -3.38
N THR A 178 -4.92 -9.56 -3.02
CA THR A 178 -5.31 -10.94 -2.67
C THR A 178 -5.09 -11.91 -3.84
N VAL A 179 -5.54 -11.55 -5.05
CA VAL A 179 -5.37 -12.38 -6.25
C VAL A 179 -3.90 -12.53 -6.62
N LEU A 180 -3.14 -11.43 -6.57
CA LEU A 180 -1.72 -11.43 -6.86
C LEU A 180 -0.92 -12.30 -5.89
N LEU A 181 -1.18 -12.18 -4.58
CA LEU A 181 -0.53 -12.99 -3.56
C LEU A 181 -0.88 -14.48 -3.69
N ASN A 182 -2.13 -14.80 -4.06
CA ASN A 182 -2.50 -16.18 -4.35
C ASN A 182 -1.67 -16.75 -5.52
N GLU A 183 -1.45 -15.96 -6.58
CA GLU A 183 -0.63 -16.40 -7.71
C GLU A 183 0.84 -16.61 -7.30
N HIS A 184 1.41 -15.71 -6.49
CA HIS A 184 2.74 -15.90 -5.90
C HIS A 184 2.84 -17.19 -5.09
N ASP A 185 1.86 -17.45 -4.22
CA ASP A 185 1.82 -18.68 -3.41
C ASP A 185 1.79 -19.94 -4.28
N ARG A 186 1.00 -19.93 -5.35
CA ARG A 186 0.88 -21.06 -6.27
C ARG A 186 2.16 -21.36 -7.04
N ARG A 187 2.99 -20.34 -7.30
CA ARG A 187 4.28 -20.52 -7.99
C ARG A 187 5.42 -20.89 -7.06
N ALA A 188 5.29 -20.59 -5.77
CA ALA A 188 6.29 -20.94 -4.76
C ALA A 188 6.08 -22.36 -4.18
N ALA A 189 4.90 -22.94 -4.37
CA ALA A 189 4.57 -24.33 -4.00
C ALA A 189 5.19 -25.36 -4.95
#